data_AF-A0A820YW97-F1
#
_entry.id   AF-A0A820YW97-F1
#
_cell.length_a   1.000
_cell.length_b   1.000
_cell.length_c   1.000
_cell.angle_alpha   90.00
_cell.angle_beta   90.00
_cell.angle_gamma   90.00
#
_symmetry.space_group_name_H-M   'P 1'
#
loop_
_entity.id
_entity.type
_entity.pdbx_description
1 polymer ?
#
loop_
_entity_poly.entity_id
_entity_poly.type
_entity_poly.pdbx_seq_one_letter_code
_entity_poly.pdbx_strand_id
1 'polypeptide(L)'
;ALLSGARNAKNVHLSQNIYDRMKKLFPERKDPLVSAAVLLANVYASSGEIGKASDIRLEIYKSGTKKKVGLTWITVDGQVYVSQQLYYLSSTQII
;
A
#
# COMPACT_ATOMS: atom_id res chain seq x y z
N ALA A 1 4.16 0.57 9.95
CA ALA A 1 3.69 1.44 11.04
C ALA A 1 3.75 2.92 10.65
N LEU A 2 4.92 3.47 10.34
CA LEU A 2 5.11 4.92 10.13
C LEU A 2 4.28 5.53 8.97
N LEU A 3 4.33 4.93 7.77
CA LEU A 3 3.56 5.43 6.63
C LEU A 3 2.04 5.27 6.82
N SER A 4 1.62 4.23 7.56
CA SER A 4 0.22 4.07 7.97
C SER A 4 -0.25 5.20 8.90
N GLY A 5 0.62 5.71 9.77
CA GLY A 5 0.32 6.87 10.61
C GLY A 5 0.22 8.18 9.82
N ALA A 6 1.14 8.42 8.88
CA ALA A 6 1.09 9.59 8.00
C ALA A 6 -0.17 9.62 7.11
N ARG A 7 -0.66 8.44 6.69
CA ARG A 7 -1.95 8.29 6.01
C ARG A 7 -3.12 8.79 6.85
N ASN A 8 -3.18 8.45 8.13
CA ASN A 8 -4.27 8.87 9.00
C ASN A 8 -4.33 10.40 9.18
N ALA A 9 -3.18 11.06 9.08
CA ALA A 9 -3.07 12.53 9.10
C ALA A 9 -3.30 13.19 7.73
N LYS A 10 -3.56 12.42 6.65
CA LYS A 10 -3.63 12.89 5.26
C LYS A 10 -2.46 13.79 4.83
N ASN A 11 -1.29 13.63 5.46
CA ASN A 11 -0.15 14.47 5.17
C ASN A 11 0.61 13.87 3.97
N VAL A 12 0.25 14.33 2.78
CA VAL A 12 0.84 13.88 1.50
C VAL A 12 2.36 14.09 1.50
N HIS A 13 2.81 15.28 1.92
CA HIS A 13 4.23 15.63 1.88
C HIS A 13 5.07 14.73 2.79
N LEU A 14 4.61 14.50 4.02
CA LEU A 14 5.27 13.60 4.96
C LEU A 14 5.28 12.15 4.44
N SER A 15 4.16 11.71 3.86
CA SER A 15 4.03 10.34 3.31
C SER A 15 5.00 10.12 2.14
N GLN A 16 5.14 11.10 1.25
CA GLN A 16 6.09 11.08 0.14
C GLN A 16 7.54 11.06 0.66
N ASN A 17 7.87 11.92 1.63
CA ASN A 17 9.20 11.98 2.21
C ASN A 17 9.62 10.64 2.85
N ILE A 18 8.71 10.03 3.63
CA ILE A 18 8.91 8.70 4.22
C ILE A 18 9.16 7.67 3.13
N TYR A 19 8.35 7.65 2.07
CA TYR A 19 8.50 6.72 0.96
C TYR A 19 9.84 6.88 0.23
N ASP A 20 10.24 8.12 -0.05
CA ASP A 20 11.53 8.41 -0.70
C ASP A 20 12.71 8.00 0.18
N ARG A 21 12.63 8.23 1.49
CA ARG A 21 13.65 7.76 2.43
C ARG A 21 13.72 6.24 2.50
N MET A 22 12.59 5.54 2.42
CA MET A 22 12.56 4.07 2.37
C MET A 22 13.24 3.55 1.10
N LYS A 23 13.02 4.17 -0.07
CA LYS A 23 13.73 3.81 -1.31
C LYS A 23 15.24 3.97 -1.18
N LYS A 24 15.71 5.07 -0.57
CA LYS A 24 17.14 5.32 -0.34
C LYS A 24 17.78 4.32 0.63
N LEU A 25 17.07 3.94 1.68
CA LEU A 25 17.60 3.02 2.71
C LEU A 25 17.60 1.55 2.25
N PHE A 26 16.78 1.21 1.27
CA PHE A 26 16.58 -0.17 0.84
C PHE A 26 16.62 -0.31 -0.69
N PRO A 27 17.72 0.07 -1.35
CA PRO A 27 17.81 0.09 -2.81
C PRO A 27 17.74 -1.32 -3.43
N GLU A 28 18.29 -2.34 -2.76
CA GLU A 28 18.46 -3.69 -3.31
C GLU A 28 17.41 -4.71 -2.80
N ARG A 29 16.27 -4.26 -2.28
CA ARG A 29 15.28 -5.19 -1.73
C ARG A 29 14.62 -6.02 -2.83
N LYS A 30 14.76 -7.35 -2.72
CA LYS A 30 14.07 -8.35 -3.57
C LYS A 30 12.55 -8.32 -3.47
N ASP A 31 12.00 -7.83 -2.36
CA ASP A 31 10.57 -7.57 -2.19
C ASP A 31 10.40 -6.04 -2.25
N PRO A 32 10.02 -5.49 -3.42
CA PRO A 32 9.87 -4.05 -3.61
C PRO A 32 8.97 -3.48 -2.53
N LEU A 33 9.12 -2.20 -2.23
CA LEU A 33 8.34 -1.49 -1.21
C LEU A 33 6.85 -1.35 -1.58
N VAL A 34 6.22 -2.36 -2.21
CA VAL A 34 4.84 -2.41 -2.71
C VAL A 34 3.85 -2.02 -1.65
N SER A 35 3.99 -2.55 -0.44
CA SER A 35 3.10 -2.18 0.68
C SER A 35 3.19 -0.69 0.99
N ALA A 36 4.38 -0.09 0.90
CA ALA A 36 4.55 1.35 1.10
C ALA A 36 4.02 2.15 -0.09
N ALA A 37 4.24 1.69 -1.32
CA ALA A 37 3.73 2.31 -2.54
C ALA A 37 2.18 2.31 -2.55
N VAL A 38 1.55 1.20 -2.19
CA VAL A 38 0.09 1.10 -2.04
C VAL A 38 -0.44 2.07 -0.98
N LEU A 39 0.26 2.18 0.15
CA LEU A 39 -0.13 3.15 1.19
C LEU A 39 -0.02 4.58 0.68
N LEU A 40 1.06 4.94 -0.02
CA LEU A 40 1.25 6.25 -0.62
C LEU A 40 0.16 6.57 -1.66
N ALA A 41 -0.17 5.62 -2.54
CA ALA A 41 -1.27 5.76 -3.49
C ALA A 41 -2.62 6.02 -2.81
N ASN A 42 -2.86 5.39 -1.64
CA ASN A 42 -4.07 5.66 -0.86
C ASN A 42 -4.06 7.04 -0.21
N VAL A 43 -2.90 7.55 0.22
CA VAL A 43 -2.77 8.93 0.73
C VAL A 43 -3.12 9.93 -0.38
N TYR A 44 -2.54 9.78 -1.57
CA TYR A 44 -2.84 10.60 -2.73
C TYR A 44 -4.33 10.59 -3.08
N ALA A 45 -4.93 9.39 -3.19
CA ALA A 45 -6.36 9.25 -3.48
C ALA A 45 -7.24 9.94 -2.41
N SER A 46 -6.94 9.74 -1.13
CA SER A 46 -7.71 10.34 -0.02
C SER A 46 -7.58 11.86 0.11
N SER A 47 -6.60 12.45 -0.60
CA SER A 47 -6.32 13.88 -0.65
C SER A 47 -6.77 14.52 -1.97
N GLY A 48 -7.43 13.76 -2.85
CA GLY A 48 -7.91 14.23 -4.16
C GLY A 48 -6.88 14.17 -5.28
N GLU A 49 -5.65 13.72 -5.03
CA GLU A 49 -4.57 13.63 -6.01
C GLU A 49 -4.65 12.32 -6.82
N ILE A 50 -5.77 12.13 -7.53
CA ILE A 50 -6.11 10.89 -8.23
C ILE A 50 -5.04 10.50 -9.27
N GLY A 51 -4.49 11.47 -10.01
CA GLY A 51 -3.44 11.24 -11.01
C GLY A 51 -2.21 10.54 -10.42
N LYS A 52 -1.66 11.09 -9.33
CA LYS A 52 -0.49 10.51 -8.64
C LYS A 52 -0.80 9.14 -8.04
N ALA A 53 -2.03 8.93 -7.55
CA ALA A 53 -2.45 7.62 -7.07
C ALA A 53 -2.46 6.58 -8.20
N SER A 54 -2.91 6.96 -9.40
CA SER A 54 -2.92 6.12 -10.60
C SER A 54 -1.51 5.80 -11.09
N ASP A 55 -0.61 6.78 -11.10
CA ASP A 55 0.79 6.59 -11.53
C ASP A 55 1.49 5.53 -10.67
N ILE A 56 1.36 5.62 -9.34
CA ILE A 56 1.94 4.64 -8.41
C ILE A 56 1.36 3.24 -8.64
N ARG A 57 0.04 3.13 -8.89
CA ARG A 57 -0.61 1.82 -9.15
C ARG A 57 -0.14 1.22 -10.47
N LEU A 58 0.05 2.05 -11.49
CA LEU A 58 0.57 1.63 -12.79
C LEU A 58 2.03 1.16 -12.68
N GLU A 59 2.85 1.86 -11.88
CA GLU A 59 4.24 1.44 -11.60
C GLU A 59 4.29 0.06 -10.92
N ILE A 60 3.46 -0.16 -9.90
CA ILE A 60 3.33 -1.46 -9.23
C ILE A 60 2.92 -2.53 -10.24
N TYR A 61 1.92 -2.27 -11.08
CA TYR A 61 1.46 -3.21 -12.10
C TYR A 61 2.57 -3.57 -13.10
N LYS A 62 3.27 -2.56 -13.64
CA LYS A 62 4.38 -2.73 -14.58
C LYS A 62 5.55 -3.49 -13.98
N SER A 63 5.80 -3.34 -12.68
CA SER A 63 6.87 -4.06 -11.99
C SER A 63 6.61 -5.58 -11.87
N GLY A 64 5.40 -6.06 -12.19
CA GLY A 64 5.01 -7.46 -11.99
C GLY A 64 4.89 -7.86 -10.52
N THR A 65 5.13 -6.94 -9.58
CA THR A 65 5.15 -7.23 -8.16
C THR A 65 3.75 -7.35 -7.60
N LYS A 66 3.42 -8.53 -7.09
CA LYS A 66 2.14 -8.77 -6.43
C LYS A 66 2.25 -8.39 -4.96
N LYS A 67 1.21 -7.74 -4.44
CA LYS A 67 1.09 -7.47 -3.00
C LYS A 67 1.07 -8.82 -2.27
N LYS A 68 2.00 -9.02 -1.34
CA LYS A 68 2.04 -10.23 -0.52
C LYS A 68 0.76 -10.30 0.32
N VAL A 69 0.02 -11.41 0.22
CA VAL A 69 -1.21 -11.60 1.00
C VAL A 69 -0.83 -11.66 2.48
N GLY A 70 -1.42 -10.76 3.27
CA GLY A 70 -1.32 -10.83 4.73
C GLY A 70 -2.33 -11.85 5.24
N LEU A 71 -1.83 -12.89 5.90
CA LEU A 71 -2.66 -13.78 6.69
C LEU A 71 -2.69 -13.26 8.11
N THR A 72 -3.88 -12.99 8.62
CA THR A 72 -4.08 -12.75 10.05
C THR A 72 -4.99 -13.84 10.56
N TRP A 73 -4.75 -14.32 11.77
CA TRP A 73 -5.68 -15.22 12.43
C TRP A 73 -5.86 -14.80 13.88
N ILE A 74 -7.08 -15.02 14.39
CA ILE A 74 -7.41 -14.86 15.80
C ILE A 74 -8.00 -16.17 16.31
N THR A 75 -7.81 -16.43 17.60
CA THR A 75 -8.43 -17.58 18.28
C THR A 75 -9.50 -17.07 19.22
N VAL A 76 -10.72 -17.56 19.08
CA VAL A 76 -11.86 -17.25 19.95
C VAL A 76 -12.47 -18.57 20.38
N ASP A 77 -12.54 -18.82 21.69
CA ASP A 77 -13.08 -20.05 22.29
C ASP A 77 -12.52 -21.35 21.68
N GLY A 78 -11.21 -21.36 21.41
CA GLY A 78 -10.50 -22.51 20.82
C GLY A 78 -10.69 -22.67 19.31
N GLN A 79 -11.51 -21.83 18.66
CA GLN A 79 -11.67 -21.83 17.20
C GLN A 79 -10.75 -20.79 16.55
N VAL A 80 -10.07 -21.19 15.47
CA VAL A 80 -9.16 -20.33 14.71
C VAL A 80 -9.92 -19.68 13.55
N TYR A 81 -9.98 -18.35 13.56
CA TYR A 81 -10.55 -17.54 12.48
C TYR A 81 -9.41 -16.94 11.66
N VAL A 82 -9.25 -17.43 10.43
CA VAL A 82 -8.24 -16.90 9.49
C VAL A 82 -8.90 -15.86 8.60
N SER A 83 -8.41 -14.63 8.64
CA SER A 83 -8.76 -13.60 7.68
C SER A 83 -7.62 -13.43 6.68
N GLN A 84 -7.93 -13.71 5.41
CA GLN A 84 -7.08 -13.34 4.30
C GLN A 84 -7.41 -11.89 3.92
N GLN A 85 -6.50 -10.96 4.17
CA GLN A 85 -6.74 -9.57 3.80
C GLN A 85 -6.39 -9.36 2.32
N LEU A 86 -7.36 -9.65 1.44
CA LEU A 86 -7.30 -9.39 0.01
C LEU A 86 -7.81 -7.98 -0.30
N TYR A 87 -7.02 -7.22 -1.05
CA TYR A 87 -7.52 -6.12 -1.87
C TYR A 87 -7.29 -6.53 -3.33
N TYR A 88 -8.35 -6.98 -4.00
CA TYR A 88 -8.41 -6.94 -5.45
C TYR A 88 -8.60 -5.47 -5.85
N LEU A 89 -7.65 -4.93 -6.61
CA LEU A 89 -7.97 -3.85 -7.56
C LEU A 89 -8.82 -4.53 -8.64
N SER A 90 -10.14 -4.56 -8.44
CA SER A 90 -11.06 -4.95 -9.50
C SER A 90 -10.95 -3.92 -10.61
N SER A 91 -10.60 -4.39 -11.79
CA SER A 91 -10.65 -3.68 -13.06
C SER A 91 -12.11 -3.34 -13.40
N THR A 92 -12.76 -2.42 -12.69
CA THR A 92 -14.11 -1.86 -12.96
C THR A 92 -14.34 -0.79 -11.87
N GLN A 93 -14.55 0.50 -12.12
CA GLN A 93 -15.24 1.20 -13.20
C GLN A 93 -14.45 2.46 -13.59
N ILE A 94 -14.17 2.58 -14.89
CA ILE A 94 -14.08 3.87 -15.56
C ILE A 94 -15.53 4.29 -15.79
N ILE A 95 -15.98 5.33 -15.10
CA ILE A 95 -17.01 6.27 -15.57
C ILE A 95 -16.50 7.66 -15.21
#